data_AF-A0A7K1SK34-F1
#
_entry.id   AF-A0A7K1SK34-F1
#
_cell.length_a   1.000
_cell.length_b   1.000
_cell.length_c   1.000
_cell.angle_alpha   90.00
_cell.angle_beta   90.00
_cell.angle_gamma   90.00
#
_symmetry.space_group_name_H-M   'P 1'
#
loop_
_entity.id
_entity.type
_entity.pdbx_description
1 polymer ?
#
loop_
_entity_poly.entity_id
_entity_poly.type
_entity_poly.pdbx_seq_one_letter_code
_entity_poly.pdbx_strand_id
1 'polypeptide(L)'
;MQMNHTFMDLPITAPEMTRAFDSNFKESSYDQQMSGWPRLSIDDLYNWLVKLDSYQLVNKAAMQALAVDLGGNESSLGHAVFNADKLTWHQHHGSNYNYEALMTHDVENDIVVVLMTNSQQFKVNALTNSIIAILKGQPYTVPKRSLYLDLREKVLADFDQGIAFYRDVREHQQNRYDLSFEIGDLVNTGKYLMHRQRFDEAIRLFELSTTLPVQPNDYSYAYQLIADCYTKKGLKQLAILYYQKAIEKDPTNENAKGYLAELLR
;
A
#
# COMPACT_ATOMS: atom_id res chain seq x y z
N MET A 1 11.00 21.05 -20.71
CA MET A 1 10.99 19.82 -19.90
C MET A 1 12.30 19.01 -20.01
N GLN A 2 12.87 18.75 -21.19
CA GLN A 2 14.09 17.92 -21.37
C GLN A 2 13.91 16.50 -20.82
N MET A 3 12.73 15.92 -21.04
CA MET A 3 12.43 14.55 -20.64
C MET A 3 12.63 13.62 -21.84
N ASN A 4 13.87 13.20 -22.09
CA ASN A 4 14.25 12.51 -23.33
C ASN A 4 14.19 10.98 -23.22
N HIS A 5 14.00 10.46 -22.01
CA HIS A 5 13.93 9.03 -21.70
C HIS A 5 12.59 8.67 -21.04
N THR A 6 11.55 9.46 -21.34
CA THR A 6 10.19 9.25 -20.89
C THR A 6 9.34 8.87 -22.07
N PHE A 7 8.61 7.77 -21.94
CA PHE A 7 7.80 7.20 -23.00
C PHE A 7 6.37 6.98 -22.51
N MET A 8 5.38 7.24 -23.35
CA MET A 8 4.01 6.81 -23.10
C MET A 8 3.84 5.38 -23.63
N ASP A 9 3.31 4.49 -22.82
CA ASP A 9 3.00 3.11 -23.19
C ASP A 9 4.16 2.32 -23.80
N LEU A 10 5.40 2.56 -23.33
CA LEU A 10 6.54 1.71 -23.71
C LEU A 10 6.21 0.24 -23.37
N PRO A 11 6.38 -0.69 -24.33
CA PRO A 11 6.14 -2.10 -24.09
C PRO A 11 6.98 -2.64 -22.94
N ILE A 12 6.38 -3.50 -22.12
CA ILE A 12 7.05 -4.17 -21.00
C ILE A 12 8.24 -5.06 -21.44
N THR A 13 8.28 -5.43 -22.71
CA THR A 13 9.35 -6.23 -23.34
C THR A 13 10.46 -5.36 -23.94
N ALA A 14 10.32 -4.04 -23.92
CA ALA A 14 11.32 -3.14 -24.47
C ALA A 14 12.63 -3.23 -23.66
N PRO A 15 13.80 -3.19 -24.32
CA PRO A 15 15.09 -3.28 -23.63
C PRO A 15 15.35 -2.13 -22.64
N GLU A 16 14.69 -0.99 -22.82
CA GLU A 16 14.75 0.16 -21.93
C GLU A 16 13.89 -0.01 -20.67
N MET A 17 12.98 -0.99 -20.64
CA MET A 17 12.10 -1.23 -19.50
C MET A 17 12.79 -2.15 -18.48
N THR A 18 12.98 -1.64 -17.25
CA THR A 18 13.42 -2.46 -16.11
C THR A 18 12.43 -3.61 -15.86
N ARG A 19 12.93 -4.80 -15.55
CA ARG A 19 12.11 -5.99 -15.23
C ARG A 19 11.60 -5.95 -13.78
N ALA A 20 10.42 -6.49 -13.53
CA ALA A 20 9.81 -6.58 -12.20
C ALA A 20 10.28 -7.84 -11.47
N PHE A 21 10.42 -7.76 -10.14
CA PHE A 21 10.82 -8.88 -9.30
C PHE A 21 9.90 -9.02 -8.10
N ASP A 22 9.65 -10.26 -7.69
CA ASP A 22 8.99 -10.57 -6.41
C ASP A 22 9.93 -10.37 -5.21
N SER A 23 9.43 -10.62 -4.02
CA SER A 23 10.19 -10.51 -2.77
C SER A 23 11.38 -11.47 -2.65
N ASN A 24 11.45 -12.50 -3.50
CA ASN A 24 12.53 -13.49 -3.55
C ASN A 24 13.50 -13.22 -4.71
N PHE A 25 13.42 -12.03 -5.33
CA PHE A 25 14.23 -11.65 -6.50
C PHE A 25 14.01 -12.55 -7.72
N LYS A 26 12.86 -13.22 -7.79
CA LYS A 26 12.44 -13.91 -9.01
C LYS A 26 11.70 -12.92 -9.88
N GLU A 27 12.03 -12.89 -11.16
CA GLU A 27 11.32 -12.05 -12.11
C GLU A 27 9.82 -12.39 -12.12
N SER A 28 9.00 -11.36 -12.11
CA SER A 28 7.55 -11.47 -12.14
C SER A 28 6.99 -10.97 -13.48
N SER A 29 6.08 -11.76 -14.07
CA SER A 29 5.42 -11.40 -15.33
C SER A 29 4.36 -10.35 -15.07
N TYR A 30 4.60 -9.13 -15.56
CA TYR A 30 3.62 -8.05 -15.53
C TYR A 30 2.79 -8.07 -16.83
N ASP A 31 1.47 -8.18 -16.73
CA ASP A 31 0.57 -8.07 -17.88
C ASP A 31 -0.02 -6.65 -17.94
N GLN A 32 0.27 -5.90 -18.99
CA GLN A 32 -0.21 -4.52 -19.14
C GLN A 32 -1.62 -4.51 -19.70
N GLN A 33 -2.60 -4.31 -18.82
CA GLN A 33 -4.03 -4.37 -19.17
C GLN A 33 -4.66 -3.02 -19.56
N MET A 34 -3.89 -1.92 -19.50
CA MET A 34 -4.36 -0.59 -19.88
C MET A 34 -3.25 0.27 -20.51
N SER A 35 -3.65 1.31 -21.22
CA SER A 35 -2.81 2.30 -21.89
C SER A 35 -2.83 3.66 -21.16
N GLY A 36 -2.03 4.62 -21.62
CA GLY A 36 -1.85 5.93 -20.99
C GLY A 36 -0.79 5.95 -19.89
N TRP A 37 0.08 4.95 -19.80
CA TRP A 37 1.09 4.89 -18.74
C TRP A 37 2.37 5.64 -19.11
N PRO A 38 2.78 6.64 -18.32
CA PRO A 38 4.11 7.20 -18.44
C PRO A 38 5.16 6.23 -17.89
N ARG A 39 6.22 6.02 -18.66
CA ARG A 39 7.40 5.23 -18.29
C ARG A 39 8.53 6.23 -18.13
N LEU A 40 8.80 6.55 -16.87
CA LEU A 40 9.67 7.66 -16.48
C LEU A 40 11.07 7.12 -16.18
N SER A 41 12.09 7.87 -16.57
CA SER A 41 13.43 7.72 -15.98
C SER A 41 13.54 8.59 -14.72
N ILE A 42 14.49 8.24 -13.84
CA ILE A 42 14.73 9.01 -12.61
C ILE A 42 15.14 10.46 -12.91
N ASP A 43 15.99 10.67 -13.93
CA ASP A 43 16.48 11.99 -14.32
C ASP A 43 15.37 12.86 -14.91
N ASP A 44 14.50 12.29 -15.74
CA ASP A 44 13.37 13.01 -16.32
C ASP A 44 12.34 13.39 -15.26
N LEU A 45 12.06 12.49 -14.32
CA LEU A 45 11.15 12.74 -13.20
C LEU A 45 11.69 13.85 -12.29
N TYR A 46 12.99 13.82 -11.98
CA TYR A 46 13.67 14.90 -11.27
C TYR A 46 13.54 16.24 -12.01
N ASN A 47 13.83 16.26 -13.31
CA ASN A 47 13.74 17.47 -14.14
C ASN A 47 12.32 18.03 -14.21
N TRP A 48 11.31 17.15 -14.28
CA TRP A 48 9.91 17.54 -14.24
C TRP A 48 9.56 18.20 -12.91
N LEU A 49 9.93 17.57 -11.79
CA LEU A 49 9.62 18.05 -10.44
C LEU A 49 10.23 19.43 -10.17
N VAL A 50 11.53 19.60 -10.39
CA VAL A 50 12.22 20.88 -10.13
C VAL A 50 11.67 22.01 -11.01
N LYS A 51 11.33 21.73 -12.27
CA LYS A 51 10.74 22.73 -13.18
C LYS A 51 9.29 23.05 -12.82
N LEU A 52 8.53 22.08 -12.32
CA LEU A 52 7.19 22.31 -11.80
C LEU A 52 7.23 23.22 -10.56
N ASP A 53 8.08 22.89 -9.58
CA ASP A 53 8.16 23.58 -8.29
C ASP A 53 8.77 24.98 -8.38
N SER A 54 9.56 25.22 -9.43
CA SER A 54 10.07 26.56 -9.78
C SER A 54 9.13 27.34 -10.71
N TYR A 55 7.90 26.86 -10.92
CA TYR A 55 6.87 27.48 -11.75
C TYR A 55 7.27 27.69 -13.22
N GLN A 56 8.21 26.90 -13.74
CA GLN A 56 8.64 26.95 -15.14
C GLN A 56 7.70 26.17 -16.07
N LEU A 57 6.95 25.19 -15.54
CA LEU A 57 5.98 24.41 -16.30
C LEU A 57 4.58 25.01 -16.26
N VAL A 58 4.16 25.49 -15.09
CA VAL A 58 2.90 26.21 -14.87
C VAL A 58 3.16 27.38 -13.94
N ASN A 59 2.38 28.44 -14.07
CA ASN A 59 2.50 29.57 -13.15
C ASN A 59 2.02 29.19 -11.72
N LYS A 60 2.38 30.03 -10.74
CA LYS A 60 2.03 29.82 -9.34
C LYS A 60 0.54 29.63 -9.07
N ALA A 61 -0.32 30.42 -9.73
CA ALA A 61 -1.77 30.32 -9.54
C ALA A 61 -2.31 28.96 -10.01
N ALA A 62 -1.82 28.46 -11.15
CA ALA A 62 -2.14 27.12 -11.64
C ALA A 62 -1.60 26.02 -10.73
N MET A 63 -0.37 26.16 -10.22
CA MET A 63 0.21 25.24 -9.23
C MET A 63 -0.68 25.13 -7.98
N GLN A 64 -1.11 26.27 -7.42
CA GLN A 64 -1.99 26.30 -6.25
C GLN A 64 -3.37 25.70 -6.55
N ALA A 65 -3.92 25.92 -7.75
CA ALA A 65 -5.19 25.33 -8.15
C ALA A 65 -5.12 23.81 -8.31
N LEU A 66 -3.99 23.28 -8.80
CA LEU A 66 -3.77 21.83 -8.96
C LEU A 66 -3.39 21.12 -7.65
N ALA A 67 -2.85 21.87 -6.68
CA ALA A 67 -2.45 21.39 -5.35
C ALA A 67 -3.60 21.31 -4.33
N VAL A 68 -4.84 21.65 -4.74
CA VAL A 68 -6.00 21.59 -3.83
C VAL A 68 -6.23 20.15 -3.38
N ASP A 69 -6.12 19.93 -2.06
CA ASP A 69 -6.35 18.63 -1.40
C ASP A 69 -7.81 18.19 -1.57
N LEU A 70 -7.99 16.97 -2.06
CA LEU A 70 -9.28 16.30 -2.27
C LEU A 70 -9.63 15.33 -1.13
N GLY A 71 -8.83 15.30 -0.07
CA GLY A 71 -8.88 14.40 1.06
C GLY A 71 -7.69 13.43 1.07
N GLY A 72 -7.17 13.13 2.26
CA GLY A 72 -6.12 12.12 2.42
C GLY A 72 -4.73 12.56 1.92
N ASN A 73 -4.47 13.87 1.80
CA ASN A 73 -3.25 14.44 1.21
C ASN A 73 -3.10 14.16 -0.29
N GLU A 74 -4.20 13.95 -1.01
CA GLU A 74 -4.20 13.70 -2.45
C GLU A 74 -4.73 14.91 -3.22
N SER A 75 -3.98 15.37 -4.22
CA SER A 75 -4.39 16.39 -5.19
C SER A 75 -4.00 15.96 -6.61
N SER A 76 -4.25 16.81 -7.61
CA SER A 76 -3.78 16.55 -8.98
C SER A 76 -2.25 16.50 -9.08
N LEU A 77 -1.54 17.02 -8.07
CA LEU A 77 -0.09 16.99 -7.95
C LEU A 77 0.36 16.16 -6.74
N GLY A 78 -0.49 15.30 -6.18
CA GLY A 78 -0.16 14.61 -4.93
C GLY A 78 -0.23 15.57 -3.74
N HIS A 79 0.79 15.58 -2.88
CA HIS A 79 0.80 16.40 -1.67
C HIS A 79 1.74 17.59 -1.82
N ALA A 80 1.18 18.79 -1.98
CA ALA A 80 1.93 20.05 -2.01
C ALA A 80 1.51 20.98 -0.87
N VAL A 81 2.49 21.53 -0.14
CA VAL A 81 2.27 22.40 1.01
C VAL A 81 2.73 23.81 0.69
N PHE A 82 1.86 24.78 0.97
CA PHE A 82 2.15 26.20 0.82
C PHE A 82 2.08 26.90 2.17
N ASN A 83 3.17 27.58 2.55
CA ASN A 83 3.22 28.47 3.72
C ASN A 83 3.36 29.92 3.25
N ALA A 84 2.45 30.80 3.67
CA ALA A 84 2.43 32.22 3.25
C ALA A 84 2.61 32.38 1.71
N ASP A 85 1.83 31.60 0.96
CA ASP A 85 1.88 31.49 -0.51
C ASP A 85 3.21 30.99 -1.10
N LYS A 86 4.15 30.47 -0.32
CA LYS A 86 5.38 29.85 -0.84
C LYS A 86 5.27 28.33 -0.75
N LEU A 87 5.58 27.62 -1.84
CA LEU A 87 5.73 26.16 -1.82
C LEU A 87 6.88 25.79 -0.89
N THR A 88 6.63 24.91 0.06
CA THR A 88 7.61 24.46 1.07
C THR A 88 7.89 22.97 0.98
N TRP A 89 6.92 22.20 0.49
CA TRP A 89 7.02 20.77 0.33
C TRP A 89 6.19 20.30 -0.85
N HIS A 90 6.69 19.32 -1.60
CA HIS A 90 5.94 18.64 -2.63
C HIS A 90 6.31 17.16 -2.68
N GLN A 91 5.33 16.27 -2.69
CA GLN A 91 5.53 14.82 -2.77
C GLN A 91 4.44 14.16 -3.63
N HIS A 92 4.83 13.17 -4.42
CA HIS A 92 3.89 12.32 -5.13
C HIS A 92 4.38 10.89 -5.17
N HIS A 93 3.49 9.95 -4.85
CA HIS A 93 3.72 8.51 -4.89
C HIS A 93 3.05 7.87 -6.12
N GLY A 94 3.61 6.79 -6.63
CA GLY A 94 2.96 5.94 -7.61
C GLY A 94 3.40 4.49 -7.42
N SER A 95 2.47 3.56 -7.56
CA SER A 95 2.76 2.14 -7.53
C SER A 95 1.93 1.40 -8.57
N ASN A 96 2.56 0.47 -9.28
CA ASN A 96 1.86 -0.39 -10.23
C ASN A 96 2.58 -1.73 -10.28
N TYR A 97 1.85 -2.81 -9.99
CA TYR A 97 2.42 -4.14 -9.82
C TYR A 97 3.60 -4.11 -8.82
N ASN A 98 4.77 -4.64 -9.19
CA ASN A 98 5.97 -4.64 -8.35
C ASN A 98 6.84 -3.38 -8.52
N TYR A 99 6.36 -2.35 -9.21
CA TYR A 99 7.05 -1.07 -9.30
C TYR A 99 6.48 -0.07 -8.29
N GLU A 100 7.37 0.64 -7.61
CA GLU A 100 7.02 1.79 -6.76
C GLU A 100 7.91 2.97 -7.11
N ALA A 101 7.34 4.16 -7.12
CA ALA A 101 8.03 5.41 -7.32
C ALA A 101 7.55 6.44 -6.30
N LEU A 102 8.48 7.24 -5.81
CA LEU A 102 8.19 8.38 -4.95
C LEU A 102 9.12 9.51 -5.35
N MET A 103 8.55 10.68 -5.57
CA MET A 103 9.30 11.91 -5.72
C MET A 103 8.96 12.84 -4.56
N THR A 104 9.96 13.50 -4.01
CA THR A 104 9.81 14.42 -2.88
C THR A 104 10.78 15.58 -3.03
N HIS A 105 10.27 16.78 -2.85
CA HIS A 105 11.04 18.01 -2.80
C HIS A 105 10.72 18.76 -1.51
N ASP A 106 11.70 18.78 -0.62
CA ASP A 106 11.75 19.68 0.52
C ASP A 106 12.33 21.01 0.05
N VAL A 107 11.44 21.90 -0.40
CA VAL A 107 11.81 23.17 -1.03
C VAL A 107 12.48 24.11 -0.02
N GLU A 108 12.13 24.01 1.26
CA GLU A 108 12.74 24.83 2.31
C GLU A 108 14.22 24.50 2.53
N ASN A 109 14.58 23.22 2.41
CA ASN A 109 15.93 22.73 2.68
C ASN A 109 16.72 22.41 1.39
N ASP A 110 16.12 22.64 0.21
CA ASP A 110 16.69 22.31 -1.10
C ASP A 110 17.12 20.83 -1.21
N ILE A 111 16.25 19.93 -0.74
CA ILE A 111 16.47 18.48 -0.80
C ILE A 111 15.46 17.85 -1.74
N VAL A 112 15.95 17.19 -2.78
CA VAL A 112 15.13 16.37 -3.68
C VAL A 112 15.50 14.91 -3.52
N VAL A 113 14.50 14.07 -3.28
CA VAL A 113 14.63 12.61 -3.27
C VAL A 113 13.69 12.04 -4.31
N VAL A 114 14.25 11.38 -5.32
CA VAL A 114 13.50 10.56 -6.27
C VAL A 114 13.91 9.11 -6.06
N LEU A 115 12.95 8.25 -5.76
CA LEU A 115 13.16 6.83 -5.51
C LEU A 115 12.27 6.03 -6.43
N MET A 116 12.85 5.05 -7.14
CA MET A 116 12.13 4.12 -8.00
C MET A 116 12.61 2.70 -7.69
N THR A 117 11.69 1.76 -7.58
CA THR A 117 11.97 0.36 -7.29
C THR A 117 11.21 -0.53 -8.26
N ASN A 118 11.76 -1.71 -8.55
CA ASN A 118 11.16 -2.77 -9.35
C ASN A 118 10.87 -4.04 -8.53
N SER A 119 10.88 -3.90 -7.20
CA SER A 119 10.48 -4.91 -6.24
C SER A 119 9.71 -4.20 -5.13
N GLN A 120 8.39 -4.42 -5.10
CA GLN A 120 7.50 -3.74 -4.16
C GLN A 120 7.80 -4.19 -2.74
N GLN A 121 7.82 -3.24 -1.81
CA GLN A 121 7.91 -3.46 -0.36
C GLN A 121 6.97 -2.54 0.45
N PHE A 122 6.29 -1.57 -0.18
CA PHE A 122 5.48 -0.56 0.52
C PHE A 122 6.31 0.31 1.47
N LYS A 123 7.59 0.51 1.14
CA LYS A 123 8.54 1.24 2.01
C LYS A 123 9.15 2.48 1.35
N VAL A 124 8.78 2.84 0.12
CA VAL A 124 9.37 4.00 -0.56
C VAL A 124 9.23 5.31 0.24
N ASN A 125 8.09 5.54 0.89
CA ASN A 125 7.90 6.70 1.77
C ASN A 125 8.80 6.65 3.01
N ALA A 126 8.82 5.52 3.72
CA ALA A 126 9.67 5.35 4.90
C ALA A 126 11.17 5.47 4.56
N LEU A 127 11.60 4.94 3.41
CA LEU A 127 12.96 5.08 2.90
C LEU A 127 13.30 6.54 2.62
N THR A 128 12.42 7.26 1.91
CA THR A 128 12.62 8.69 1.62
C THR A 128 12.70 9.52 2.89
N ASN A 129 11.82 9.28 3.88
CA ASN A 129 11.87 10.00 5.15
C ASN A 129 13.20 9.75 5.89
N SER A 130 13.70 8.52 5.87
CA SER A 130 15.00 8.20 6.48
C SER A 130 16.17 8.84 5.74
N ILE A 131 16.14 8.90 4.40
CA ILE A 131 17.15 9.61 3.59
C ILE A 131 17.15 11.10 3.95
N ILE A 132 15.98 11.75 3.99
CA ILE A 132 15.86 13.17 4.34
C ILE A 132 16.35 13.41 5.78
N ALA A 133 15.98 12.53 6.73
CA ALA A 133 16.47 12.62 8.10
C ALA A 133 17.99 12.54 8.18
N ILE A 134 18.63 11.61 7.45
CA ILE A 134 20.09 11.49 7.37
C ILE A 134 20.70 12.78 6.83
N LEU A 135 20.18 13.33 5.72
CA LEU A 135 20.70 14.57 5.12
C LEU A 135 20.58 15.78 6.06
N LYS A 136 19.57 15.78 6.93
CA LYS A 136 19.35 16.83 7.95
C LYS A 136 20.06 16.56 9.29
N GLY A 137 20.85 15.48 9.40
CA GLY A 137 21.50 15.09 10.66
C GLY A 137 20.53 14.73 11.78
N GLN A 138 19.33 14.26 11.44
CA GLN A 138 18.27 13.87 12.37
C GLN A 138 18.28 12.36 12.67
N PRO A 139 17.72 11.94 13.82
CA PRO A 139 17.47 10.52 14.08
C PRO A 139 16.62 9.88 12.97
N TYR A 140 16.97 8.65 12.59
CA TYR A 140 16.27 7.91 11.53
C TYR A 140 16.08 6.44 11.92
N THR A 141 15.19 5.77 11.21
CA THR A 141 14.99 4.32 11.31
C THR A 141 15.22 3.68 9.95
N VAL A 142 15.82 2.50 9.89
CA VAL A 142 15.91 1.74 8.64
C VAL A 142 14.61 0.95 8.48
N PRO A 143 13.80 1.19 7.43
CA PRO A 143 12.57 0.45 7.23
C PRO A 143 12.84 -1.05 7.05
N LYS A 144 12.02 -1.88 7.70
CA LYS A 144 12.08 -3.33 7.58
C LYS A 144 11.19 -3.81 6.43
N ARG A 145 11.38 -5.06 5.98
CA ARG A 145 10.61 -5.67 4.89
C ARG A 145 9.12 -5.79 5.26
N SER A 146 8.25 -5.75 4.26
CA SER A 146 6.82 -6.03 4.45
C SER A 146 6.60 -7.50 4.81
N LEU A 147 5.88 -7.78 5.91
CA LEU A 147 5.42 -9.13 6.22
C LEU A 147 4.33 -9.56 5.22
N TYR A 148 3.36 -8.69 4.93
CA TYR A 148 2.23 -8.97 4.06
C TYR A 148 2.60 -9.60 2.70
N LEU A 149 3.62 -9.09 2.01
CA LEU A 149 4.00 -9.60 0.69
C LEU A 149 4.48 -11.06 0.71
N ASP A 150 5.38 -11.39 1.64
CA ASP A 150 5.93 -12.74 1.72
C ASP A 150 4.91 -13.69 2.34
N LEU A 151 4.12 -13.20 3.31
CA LEU A 151 3.07 -13.98 3.95
C LEU A 151 2.01 -14.38 2.94
N ARG A 152 1.45 -13.42 2.17
CA ARG A 152 0.37 -13.70 1.20
C ARG A 152 0.79 -14.68 0.11
N GLU A 153 2.04 -14.60 -0.36
CA GLU A 153 2.58 -15.53 -1.35
C GLU A 153 2.72 -16.93 -0.78
N LYS A 154 3.25 -17.06 0.45
CA LYS A 154 3.44 -18.35 1.09
C LYS A 154 2.12 -19.02 1.44
N VAL A 155 1.17 -18.33 2.07
CA VAL A 155 -0.16 -18.92 2.34
C VAL A 155 -0.91 -19.25 1.06
N LEU A 156 -0.68 -18.50 -0.03
CA LEU A 156 -1.26 -18.82 -1.32
C LEU A 156 -0.72 -20.15 -1.88
N ALA A 157 0.58 -20.38 -1.73
CA ALA A 157 1.21 -21.63 -2.18
C ALA A 157 0.84 -22.81 -1.27
N ASP A 158 0.97 -22.64 0.04
CA ASP A 158 0.70 -23.64 1.08
C ASP A 158 0.37 -22.92 2.40
N PHE A 159 -0.84 -23.12 2.91
CA PHE A 159 -1.33 -22.40 4.09
C PHE A 159 -0.47 -22.64 5.32
N ASP A 160 -0.18 -23.91 5.62
CA ASP A 160 0.46 -24.28 6.87
C ASP A 160 1.94 -23.86 6.83
N GLN A 161 2.59 -23.90 5.66
CA GLN A 161 3.92 -23.29 5.48
C GLN A 161 3.90 -21.76 5.64
N GLY A 162 2.88 -21.08 5.13
CA GLY A 162 2.72 -19.64 5.34
C GLY A 162 2.54 -19.27 6.80
N ILE A 163 1.76 -20.04 7.56
CA ILE A 163 1.60 -19.85 9.01
C ILE A 163 2.89 -20.19 9.76
N ALA A 164 3.63 -21.24 9.36
CA ALA A 164 4.93 -21.54 9.94
C ALA A 164 5.93 -20.40 9.72
N PHE A 165 5.96 -19.83 8.52
CA PHE A 165 6.75 -18.63 8.21
C PHE A 165 6.36 -17.44 9.08
N TYR A 166 5.06 -17.16 9.22
CA TYR A 166 4.59 -16.09 10.10
C TYR A 166 5.09 -16.26 11.54
N ARG A 167 4.97 -17.47 12.11
CA ARG A 167 5.47 -17.77 13.46
C ARG A 167 6.98 -17.56 13.57
N ASP A 168 7.74 -18.03 12.60
CA ASP A 168 9.18 -17.83 12.57
C ASP A 168 9.57 -16.34 12.47
N VAL A 169 8.82 -15.54 11.71
CA VAL A 169 9.03 -14.09 11.68
C VAL A 169 8.83 -13.46 13.06
N ARG A 170 7.76 -13.85 13.77
CA ARG A 170 7.46 -13.35 15.12
C ARG A 170 8.46 -13.76 16.18
N GLU A 171 9.11 -14.91 16.02
CA GLU A 171 10.03 -15.47 17.01
C GLU A 171 11.49 -15.09 16.71
N HIS A 172 11.90 -15.07 15.44
CA HIS A 172 13.31 -15.03 15.06
C HIS A 172 13.69 -13.96 14.03
N GLN A 173 12.72 -13.33 13.34
CA GLN A 173 13.04 -12.40 12.24
C GLN A 173 12.50 -10.97 12.41
N GLN A 174 12.25 -10.52 13.64
CA GLN A 174 11.71 -9.18 13.92
C GLN A 174 12.68 -8.05 13.50
N ASN A 175 13.96 -8.35 13.29
CA ASN A 175 14.94 -7.40 12.75
C ASN A 175 14.83 -7.23 11.21
N ARG A 176 14.25 -8.22 10.52
CA ARG A 176 14.14 -8.24 9.06
C ARG A 176 12.77 -7.78 8.58
N TYR A 177 11.71 -8.12 9.30
CA TYR A 177 10.34 -7.81 8.93
C TYR A 177 9.71 -6.76 9.86
N ASP A 178 8.85 -5.94 9.27
CA ASP A 178 8.03 -4.97 9.96
C ASP A 178 6.78 -5.66 10.53
N LEU A 179 6.64 -5.62 11.85
CA LEU A 179 5.47 -6.14 12.59
C LEU A 179 4.62 -5.01 13.21
N SER A 180 4.87 -3.74 12.85
CA SER A 180 4.10 -2.60 13.36
C SER A 180 2.64 -2.60 12.92
N PHE A 181 2.30 -3.31 11.83
CA PHE A 181 0.95 -3.46 11.30
C PHE A 181 0.50 -4.93 11.21
N GLU A 182 0.98 -5.77 12.13
CA GLU A 182 0.81 -7.24 12.11
C GLU A 182 -0.66 -7.70 11.92
N ILE A 183 -1.61 -7.13 12.68
CA ILE A 183 -3.04 -7.46 12.56
C ILE A 183 -3.55 -7.16 11.16
N GLY A 184 -3.21 -5.98 10.63
CA GLY A 184 -3.60 -5.54 9.30
C GLY A 184 -3.00 -6.40 8.20
N ASP A 185 -1.75 -6.84 8.36
CA ASP A 185 -1.09 -7.75 7.41
C ASP A 185 -1.76 -9.14 7.37
N LEU A 186 -2.18 -9.68 8.52
CA LEU A 186 -2.97 -10.91 8.59
C LEU A 186 -4.34 -10.74 7.91
N VAL A 187 -5.05 -9.66 8.22
CA VAL A 187 -6.38 -9.36 7.65
C VAL A 187 -6.29 -9.13 6.13
N ASN A 188 -5.32 -8.36 5.66
CA ASN A 188 -5.10 -8.13 4.24
C ASN A 188 -4.72 -9.42 3.51
N THR A 189 -3.97 -10.31 4.15
CA THR A 189 -3.70 -11.65 3.63
C THR A 189 -4.97 -12.49 3.54
N GLY A 190 -5.83 -12.46 4.57
CA GLY A 190 -7.14 -13.12 4.55
C GLY A 190 -8.02 -12.61 3.41
N LYS A 191 -8.12 -11.29 3.22
CA LYS A 191 -8.86 -10.69 2.09
C LYS A 191 -8.28 -11.11 0.74
N TYR A 192 -6.96 -11.18 0.62
CA TYR A 192 -6.30 -11.68 -0.58
C TYR A 192 -6.72 -13.13 -0.92
N LEU A 193 -6.83 -14.00 0.09
CA LEU A 193 -7.37 -15.36 -0.07
C LEU A 193 -8.87 -15.36 -0.43
N MET A 194 -9.68 -14.47 0.16
CA MET A 194 -11.11 -14.32 -0.19
C MET A 194 -11.31 -13.99 -1.67
N HIS A 195 -10.53 -13.07 -2.24
CA HIS A 195 -10.61 -12.73 -3.66
C HIS A 195 -10.28 -13.91 -4.59
N ARG A 196 -9.61 -14.94 -4.06
CA ARG A 196 -9.29 -16.20 -4.74
C ARG A 196 -10.20 -17.36 -4.31
N GLN A 197 -11.31 -17.06 -3.63
CA GLN A 197 -12.30 -18.03 -3.14
C GLN A 197 -11.76 -19.07 -2.15
N ARG A 198 -10.60 -18.82 -1.50
CA ARG A 198 -10.03 -19.68 -0.46
C ARG A 198 -10.59 -19.30 0.93
N PHE A 199 -11.91 -19.45 1.07
CA PHE A 199 -12.66 -18.92 2.21
C PHE A 199 -12.29 -19.55 3.55
N ASP A 200 -12.05 -20.86 3.61
CA ASP A 200 -11.69 -21.54 4.87
C ASP A 200 -10.37 -21.05 5.46
N GLU A 201 -9.40 -20.79 4.58
CA GLU A 201 -8.09 -20.28 4.95
C GLU A 201 -8.13 -18.79 5.32
N ALA A 202 -8.97 -18.01 4.63
CA ALA A 202 -9.25 -16.63 5.00
C ALA A 202 -9.85 -16.55 6.42
N ILE A 203 -10.85 -17.40 6.72
CA ILE A 203 -11.45 -17.48 8.06
C ILE A 203 -10.38 -17.77 9.12
N ARG A 204 -9.51 -18.77 8.89
CA ARG A 204 -8.41 -19.11 9.82
C ARG A 204 -7.46 -17.93 10.06
N LEU A 205 -7.17 -17.11 9.04
CA LEU A 205 -6.34 -15.90 9.21
C LEU A 205 -7.05 -14.79 9.98
N PHE A 206 -8.35 -14.58 9.74
CA PHE A 206 -9.13 -13.62 10.52
C PHE A 206 -9.21 -14.06 11.99
N GLU A 207 -9.47 -15.33 12.25
CA GLU A 207 -9.44 -15.89 13.60
C GLU A 207 -8.06 -15.72 14.25
N LEU A 208 -6.97 -16.03 13.53
CA LEU A 208 -5.61 -15.80 14.03
C LEU A 208 -5.37 -14.32 14.38
N SER A 209 -5.85 -13.38 13.56
CA SER A 209 -5.70 -11.95 13.84
C SER A 209 -6.38 -11.53 15.15
N THR A 210 -7.50 -12.17 15.50
CA THR A 210 -8.21 -11.92 16.78
C THR A 210 -7.50 -12.48 18.02
N THR A 211 -6.43 -13.26 17.86
CA THR A 211 -5.61 -13.75 18.99
C THR A 211 -4.53 -12.74 19.42
N LEU A 212 -4.33 -11.68 18.65
CA LEU A 212 -3.37 -10.61 18.95
C LEU A 212 -4.00 -9.55 19.88
N PRO A 213 -3.19 -8.64 20.46
CA PRO A 213 -3.71 -7.50 21.21
C PRO A 213 -4.50 -6.54 20.30
N VAL A 214 -5.80 -6.78 20.15
CA VAL A 214 -6.68 -6.02 19.24
C VAL A 214 -7.75 -5.24 20.02
N GLN A 215 -8.27 -4.17 19.40
CA GLN A 215 -9.35 -3.33 19.95
C GLN A 215 -10.73 -3.90 19.58
N PRO A 216 -11.83 -3.47 20.25
CA PRO A 216 -13.17 -3.91 19.90
C PRO A 216 -13.54 -3.77 18.41
N ASN A 217 -13.13 -2.67 17.77
CA ASN A 217 -13.40 -2.45 16.35
C ASN A 217 -12.64 -3.42 15.45
N ASP A 218 -11.45 -3.87 15.84
CA ASP A 218 -10.68 -4.89 15.10
C ASP A 218 -11.40 -6.24 15.15
N TYR A 219 -11.92 -6.63 16.34
CA TYR A 219 -12.77 -7.81 16.46
C TYR A 219 -14.01 -7.70 15.58
N SER A 220 -14.67 -6.53 15.60
CA SER A 220 -15.85 -6.30 14.77
C SER A 220 -15.55 -6.51 13.29
N TYR A 221 -14.46 -5.91 12.80
CA TYR A 221 -14.06 -6.02 11.40
C TYR A 221 -13.67 -7.46 11.02
N ALA A 222 -12.90 -8.16 11.85
CA ALA A 222 -12.56 -9.56 11.62
C ALA A 222 -13.80 -10.47 11.59
N TYR A 223 -14.74 -10.29 12.52
CA TYR A 223 -15.99 -11.06 12.52
C TYR A 223 -16.87 -10.76 11.31
N GLN A 224 -16.92 -9.51 10.85
CA GLN A 224 -17.60 -9.17 9.60
C GLN A 224 -16.98 -9.93 8.41
N LEU A 225 -15.65 -9.95 8.28
CA LEU A 225 -14.97 -10.65 7.19
C LEU A 225 -15.16 -12.17 7.24
N ILE A 226 -15.23 -12.76 8.44
CA ILE A 226 -15.60 -14.17 8.62
C ILE A 226 -17.05 -14.43 8.18
N ALA A 227 -17.99 -13.54 8.53
CA ALA A 227 -19.37 -13.63 8.08
C ALA A 227 -19.50 -13.48 6.55
N ASP A 228 -18.73 -12.58 5.93
CA ASP A 228 -18.64 -12.44 4.48
C ASP A 228 -18.20 -13.77 3.83
N CYS A 229 -17.18 -14.44 4.40
CA CYS A 229 -16.74 -15.75 3.94
C CYS A 229 -17.86 -16.79 4.04
N TYR A 230 -18.53 -16.90 5.20
CA TYR A 230 -19.65 -17.84 5.35
C TYR A 230 -20.81 -17.55 4.40
N THR A 231 -21.07 -16.27 4.11
CA THR A 231 -22.07 -15.85 3.12
C THR A 231 -21.69 -16.36 1.73
N LYS A 232 -20.44 -16.17 1.31
CA LYS A 232 -19.93 -16.67 0.01
C LYS A 232 -19.90 -18.19 -0.08
N LYS A 233 -19.78 -18.90 1.05
CA LYS A 233 -19.91 -20.37 1.14
C LYS A 233 -21.36 -20.87 1.20
N GLY A 234 -22.36 -19.98 1.27
CA GLY A 234 -23.78 -20.36 1.42
C GLY A 234 -24.16 -20.82 2.83
N LEU A 235 -23.30 -20.64 3.83
CA LEU A 235 -23.51 -21.07 5.21
C LEU A 235 -24.24 -19.97 6.01
N LYS A 236 -25.51 -19.74 5.65
CA LYS A 236 -26.35 -18.62 6.12
C LYS A 236 -26.39 -18.46 7.65
N GLN A 237 -26.58 -19.56 8.39
CA GLN A 237 -26.68 -19.50 9.87
C GLN A 237 -25.37 -19.05 10.52
N LEU A 238 -24.22 -19.51 10.00
CA LEU A 238 -22.91 -19.09 10.49
C LEU A 238 -22.61 -17.63 10.14
N ALA A 239 -23.00 -17.17 8.94
CA ALA A 239 -22.88 -15.78 8.56
C ALA A 239 -23.68 -14.86 9.51
N ILE A 240 -24.95 -15.21 9.79
CA ILE A 240 -25.80 -14.47 10.75
C ILE A 240 -25.12 -14.38 12.12
N LEU A 241 -24.63 -15.50 12.65
CA LEU A 241 -23.95 -15.56 13.94
C LEU A 241 -22.74 -14.60 13.98
N TYR A 242 -21.90 -14.60 12.96
CA TYR A 242 -20.70 -13.77 12.95
C TYR A 242 -20.99 -12.28 12.69
N TYR A 243 -22.00 -11.93 11.90
CA TYR A 243 -22.42 -10.52 11.82
C TYR A 243 -22.98 -10.02 13.15
N GLN A 244 -23.72 -10.85 13.89
CA GLN A 244 -24.17 -10.49 15.24
C GLN A 244 -22.99 -10.25 16.18
N LYS A 245 -21.97 -11.13 16.17
CA LYS A 245 -20.72 -10.93 16.92
C LYS A 245 -20.01 -9.64 16.53
N ALA A 246 -19.99 -9.29 15.23
CA ALA A 246 -19.38 -8.05 14.76
C ALA A 246 -20.09 -6.82 15.36
N ILE A 247 -21.42 -6.81 15.34
CA ILE A 247 -22.25 -5.73 15.89
C ILE A 247 -22.16 -5.66 17.42
N GLU A 248 -22.03 -6.79 18.10
CA GLU A 248 -21.80 -6.84 19.55
C GLU A 248 -20.48 -6.15 19.93
N LYS A 249 -19.43 -6.33 19.11
CA LYS A 249 -18.11 -5.73 19.34
C LYS A 249 -18.04 -4.25 18.97
N ASP A 250 -18.74 -3.86 17.91
CA ASP A 250 -18.90 -2.48 17.50
C ASP A 250 -20.33 -2.23 17.02
N PRO A 251 -21.19 -1.66 17.89
CA PRO A 251 -22.56 -1.31 17.53
C PRO A 251 -22.67 -0.23 16.44
N THR A 252 -21.58 0.42 16.02
CA THR A 252 -21.57 1.43 14.95
C THR A 252 -21.18 0.86 13.58
N ASN A 253 -20.89 -0.44 13.49
CA ASN A 253 -20.56 -1.10 12.23
C ASN A 253 -21.81 -1.26 11.33
N GLU A 254 -22.09 -0.23 10.54
CA GLU A 254 -23.25 -0.18 9.63
C GLU A 254 -23.18 -1.23 8.51
N ASN A 255 -21.98 -1.62 8.08
CA ASN A 255 -21.81 -2.67 7.06
C ASN A 255 -22.33 -4.02 7.58
N ALA A 256 -21.90 -4.43 8.78
CA ALA A 256 -22.36 -5.68 9.39
C ALA A 256 -23.88 -5.68 9.64
N LYS A 257 -24.46 -4.55 10.08
CA LYS A 257 -25.93 -4.41 10.22
C LYS A 257 -26.65 -4.57 8.89
N GLY A 258 -26.14 -3.93 7.84
CA GLY A 258 -26.70 -3.99 6.49
C GLY A 258 -26.72 -5.42 5.94
N TYR A 259 -25.59 -6.13 6.01
CA TYR A 259 -25.50 -7.51 5.54
C TYR A 259 -26.33 -8.49 6.39
N LEU A 260 -26.38 -8.30 7.71
CA LEU A 260 -27.25 -9.10 8.57
C LEU A 260 -28.73 -8.92 8.19
N ALA A 261 -29.17 -7.68 7.97
CA ALA A 261 -30.54 -7.39 7.56
C ALA A 261 -30.89 -8.02 6.21
N GLU A 262 -29.95 -8.03 5.25
CA GLU A 262 -30.12 -8.71 3.96
C GLU A 262 -30.31 -10.22 4.14
N LEU A 263 -29.52 -10.86 5.01
CA LEU A 263 -29.65 -12.29 5.28
C LEU A 263 -30.95 -12.65 6.03
N LEU A 264 -31.55 -11.74 6.79
CA LEU A 264 -32.79 -12.03 7.53
C LEU A 264 -34.07 -11.85 6.70
N ARG A 265 -33.95 -11.31 5.48
CA ARG A 265 -35.04 -11.30 4.49
C ARG A 265 -35.21 -12.69 3.87
#